data_AF-A0A1C4RI99-F1
#
_entry.id   AF-A0A1C4RI99-F1
#
_cell.length_a   1.000
_cell.length_b   1.000
_cell.length_c   1.000
_cell.angle_alpha   90.00
_cell.angle_beta   90.00
_cell.angle_gamma   90.00
#
_symmetry.space_group_name_H-M   'P 1'
#
loop_
_entity.id
_entity.type
_entity.pdbx_description
1 polymer ?
#
loop_
_entity_poly.entity_id
_entity_poly.type
_entity_poly.pdbx_seq_one_letter_code
_entity_poly.pdbx_strand_id
1 'polypeptide(L)'
;MIDAGDIEAAEAIEDAVRGFGLDPGRIGRIVLTHGHRDHYGAAQELADRHGAEILAHPLDAPVIRGEVPVPEPDLLDGERPLYEHGLTVPDPPPTRVDREVADGEVLPFGGGARVVHASGHTPGAIALHLPRHGVLFTGDCVAGVGEVMR
;
A
#
# COMPACT_ATOMS: atom_id res chain seq x y z
N MET A 1 10.17 -0.34 1.57
CA MET A 1 8.99 -0.64 2.37
C MET A 1 7.83 -0.95 1.44
N ILE A 2 6.93 -1.85 1.81
CA ILE A 2 5.71 -2.17 1.06
C ILE A 2 4.54 -1.67 1.91
N ASP A 3 3.71 -0.79 1.35
CA ASP A 3 2.68 0.01 2.05
C ASP A 3 3.22 0.89 3.19
N ALA A 4 2.34 1.73 3.72
CA ALA A 4 2.62 2.76 4.73
C ALA A 4 1.52 2.91 5.79
N GLY A 5 0.53 2.01 5.85
CA GLY A 5 -0.52 2.09 6.87
C GLY A 5 -1.45 3.30 6.69
N ASP A 6 -2.17 3.66 7.76
CA ASP A 6 -2.95 4.89 7.82
C ASP A 6 -2.11 6.14 8.10
N ILE A 7 -2.76 7.30 8.18
CA ILE A 7 -2.09 8.61 8.37
C ILE A 7 -1.32 8.72 9.70
N GLU A 8 -1.62 7.90 10.70
CA GLU A 8 -0.99 7.93 12.03
C GLU A 8 0.18 6.92 12.15
N ALA A 9 0.39 6.10 11.13
CA ALA A 9 1.30 4.95 11.20
C ALA A 9 2.80 5.29 11.16
N ALA A 10 3.20 6.52 10.81
CA ALA A 10 4.61 6.87 10.57
C ALA A 10 5.52 6.55 11.76
N GLU A 11 5.13 6.96 12.98
CA GLU A 11 5.92 6.73 14.19
C GLU A 11 6.02 5.24 14.53
N ALA A 12 4.90 4.52 14.47
CA ALA A 12 4.87 3.08 14.72
C ALA A 12 5.73 2.29 13.72
N ILE A 13 5.74 2.69 12.45
CA ILE A 13 6.60 2.10 11.42
C ILE A 13 8.07 2.34 11.74
N GLU A 14 8.46 3.56 12.09
CA GLU A 14 9.85 3.86 12.44
C GLU A 14 10.31 3.10 13.68
N ASP A 15 9.47 3.00 14.70
CA ASP A 15 9.75 2.24 15.92
C ASP A 15 9.89 0.74 15.64
N ALA A 16 9.04 0.18 14.78
CA ALA A 16 9.20 -1.20 14.34
C ALA A 16 10.53 -1.41 13.59
N VAL A 17 10.90 -0.50 12.69
CA VAL A 17 12.18 -0.54 11.96
C VAL A 17 13.36 -0.48 12.93
N ARG A 18 13.34 0.45 13.90
CA ARG A 18 14.35 0.55 14.97
C ARG A 18 14.40 -0.74 15.81
N GLY A 19 13.24 -1.33 16.11
CA GLY A 19 13.11 -2.58 16.86
C GLY A 19 13.79 -3.77 16.18
N PHE A 20 13.86 -3.79 14.84
CA PHE A 20 14.64 -4.76 14.08
C PHE A 20 16.14 -4.43 13.99
N GLY A 21 16.60 -3.37 14.68
CA GLY A 21 17.99 -2.89 14.62
C GLY A 21 18.35 -2.22 13.29
N LEU A 22 17.34 -1.75 12.54
CA LEU A 22 17.51 -1.05 11.28
C LEU A 22 17.37 0.47 11.49
N ASP A 23 17.98 1.24 10.60
CA ASP A 23 17.86 2.69 10.57
C ASP A 23 16.69 3.11 9.66
N PRO A 24 15.65 3.80 10.18
CA PRO A 24 14.56 4.34 9.37
C PRO A 24 15.03 5.27 8.24
N GLY A 25 16.15 5.98 8.42
CA GLY A 25 16.76 6.82 7.38
C GLY A 25 17.20 6.04 6.14
N ARG A 26 17.17 4.69 6.18
CA ARG A 26 17.44 3.83 5.02
C ARG A 26 16.20 3.43 4.23
N ILE A 27 15.01 3.92 4.60
CA ILE A 27 13.81 3.76 3.79
C ILE A 27 13.96 4.61 2.52
N GLY A 28 14.55 4.03 1.48
CA GLY A 28 14.75 4.73 0.21
C GLY A 28 13.56 4.64 -0.75
N ARG A 29 12.63 3.69 -0.52
CA ARG A 29 11.45 3.47 -1.38
C ARG A 29 10.26 2.98 -0.57
N ILE A 30 9.08 3.46 -0.93
CA ILE A 30 7.77 3.03 -0.45
C ILE A 30 6.99 2.58 -1.68
N VAL A 31 6.65 1.29 -1.77
CA VAL A 31 5.84 0.77 -2.87
C VAL A 31 4.44 0.51 -2.34
N LEU A 32 3.47 1.23 -2.88
CA LEU A 32 2.06 1.16 -2.49
C LEU A 32 1.37 0.07 -3.29
N THR A 33 0.68 -0.82 -2.60
CA THR A 33 -0.09 -1.90 -3.22
C THR A 33 -1.34 -1.35 -3.91
N HIS A 34 -2.02 -0.38 -3.31
CA HIS A 34 -3.19 0.28 -3.89
C HIS A 34 -3.52 1.61 -3.21
N GLY A 35 -4.51 2.33 -3.75
CA GLY A 35 -4.90 3.68 -3.37
C GLY A 35 -5.89 3.81 -2.20
N HIS A 36 -5.95 2.86 -1.25
CA HIS A 36 -6.74 3.04 -0.03
C HIS A 36 -5.92 3.67 1.10
N ARG A 37 -6.59 4.53 1.88
CA ARG A 37 -5.99 5.41 2.90
C ARG A 37 -5.24 4.69 4.02
N ASP A 38 -5.58 3.45 4.31
CA ASP A 38 -4.92 2.55 5.25
C ASP A 38 -3.70 1.82 4.66
N HIS A 39 -3.39 2.02 3.38
CA HIS A 39 -2.20 1.49 2.72
C HIS A 39 -1.19 2.57 2.36
N TYR A 40 -1.63 3.79 2.05
CA TYR A 40 -0.72 4.89 1.67
C TYR A 40 -0.66 6.05 2.69
N GLY A 41 -1.43 5.99 3.77
CA GLY A 41 -1.69 7.13 4.65
C GLY A 41 -0.44 7.84 5.16
N ALA A 42 0.54 7.11 5.70
CA ALA A 42 1.79 7.70 6.19
C ALA A 42 2.87 7.86 5.11
N ALA A 43 2.60 7.53 3.85
CA ALA A 43 3.64 7.48 2.81
C ALA A 43 4.28 8.84 2.55
N GLN A 44 3.49 9.91 2.44
CA GLN A 44 4.00 11.27 2.26
C GLN A 44 4.91 11.68 3.42
N GLU A 45 4.48 11.46 4.66
CA GLU A 45 5.25 11.83 5.85
C GLU A 45 6.57 11.05 5.93
N LEU A 46 6.54 9.73 5.76
CA LEU A 46 7.76 8.91 5.76
C LEU A 46 8.71 9.30 4.65
N ALA A 47 8.18 9.66 3.48
CA ALA A 47 8.98 10.10 2.35
C ALA A 47 9.61 11.48 2.59
N ASP A 48 8.94 12.39 3.30
CA ASP A 48 9.48 13.70 3.67
C ASP A 48 10.56 13.59 4.77
N ARG A 49 10.39 12.65 5.71
CA ARG A 49 11.37 12.39 6.78
C ARG A 49 12.65 11.74 6.25
N HIS A 50 12.53 10.78 5.34
CA HIS A 50 13.64 9.90 4.93
C HIS A 50 14.11 10.07 3.49
N GLY A 51 13.46 10.95 2.71
CA GLY A 51 13.78 11.16 1.29
C GLY A 51 13.42 9.95 0.42
N ALA A 52 12.42 9.16 0.81
CA ALA A 52 12.00 7.97 0.08
C ALA A 52 11.29 8.34 -1.24
N GLU A 53 11.47 7.51 -2.27
CA GLU A 53 10.61 7.54 -3.46
C GLU A 53 9.30 6.79 -3.19
N ILE A 54 8.17 7.36 -3.60
CA ILE A 54 6.86 6.70 -3.55
C ILE A 54 6.51 6.13 -4.93
N LEU A 55 6.24 4.83 -4.96
CA LEU A 55 5.88 4.07 -6.16
C LEU A 55 4.46 3.55 -6.06
N ALA A 56 3.69 3.69 -7.14
CA ALA A 56 2.32 3.15 -7.23
C ALA A 56 1.96 2.81 -8.68
N HIS A 57 0.88 2.06 -8.89
CA HIS A 57 0.36 1.80 -10.23
C HIS A 57 -0.29 3.05 -10.82
N PRO A 58 -0.17 3.31 -12.14
CA PRO A 58 -0.73 4.51 -12.79
C PRO A 58 -2.25 4.67 -12.62
N LEU A 59 -2.99 3.57 -12.43
CA LEU A 59 -4.45 3.61 -12.25
C LEU A 59 -4.89 4.04 -10.85
N ASP A 60 -4.04 3.89 -9.83
CA ASP A 60 -4.33 4.35 -8.46
C ASP A 60 -3.59 5.65 -8.12
N ALA A 61 -2.57 6.02 -8.90
CA ALA A 61 -1.79 7.23 -8.67
C ALA A 61 -2.63 8.52 -8.62
N PRO A 62 -3.66 8.73 -9.47
CA PRO A 62 -4.53 9.91 -9.37
C PRO A 62 -5.30 9.98 -8.04
N VAL A 63 -5.72 8.84 -7.48
CA VAL A 63 -6.39 8.79 -6.17
C VAL A 63 -5.41 9.19 -5.06
N ILE A 64 -4.21 8.59 -5.07
CA ILE A 64 -3.15 8.86 -4.08
C ILE A 64 -2.71 10.33 -4.13
N ARG A 65 -2.62 10.92 -5.32
CA ARG A 65 -2.31 12.34 -5.56
C ARG A 65 -3.47 13.27 -5.20
N GLY A 66 -4.64 12.76 -4.83
CA GLY A 66 -5.83 13.55 -4.55
C GLY A 66 -6.42 14.26 -5.78
N GLU A 67 -6.11 13.78 -6.99
CA GLU A 67 -6.60 14.34 -8.26
C GLU A 67 -8.04 13.87 -8.56
N VAL A 68 -8.39 12.69 -8.08
CA VAL A 68 -9.74 12.10 -8.16
C VAL A 68 -10.13 11.54 -6.80
N PRO A 69 -11.44 11.48 -6.46
CA PRO A 69 -11.87 10.88 -5.20
C PRO A 69 -11.53 9.39 -5.15
N VAL A 70 -11.36 8.87 -3.93
CA VAL A 70 -11.33 7.43 -3.68
C VAL A 70 -12.65 6.83 -4.17
N PRO A 71 -12.65 5.77 -5.00
CA PRO A 71 -13.88 5.10 -5.40
C PRO A 71 -14.68 4.61 -4.19
N GLU A 72 -16.00 4.71 -4.24
CA GLU A 72 -16.84 4.11 -3.21
C GLU A 72 -16.63 2.59 -3.21
N PRO A 73 -16.49 1.95 -2.04
CA PRO A 73 -16.32 0.51 -1.96
C PRO A 73 -17.58 -0.21 -2.44
N ASP A 74 -17.40 -1.35 -3.11
CA ASP A 74 -18.50 -2.25 -3.46
C ASP A 74 -18.86 -3.10 -2.23
N LEU A 75 -19.74 -2.57 -1.39
CA LEU A 75 -20.13 -3.16 -0.12
C LEU A 75 -21.30 -4.12 -0.28
N LEU A 76 -21.19 -5.29 0.33
CA LEU A 76 -22.33 -6.16 0.59
C LEU A 76 -23.28 -5.52 1.61
N ASP A 77 -24.56 -5.89 1.57
CA ASP A 77 -25.58 -5.35 2.49
C ASP A 77 -25.20 -5.50 3.98
N GLY A 78 -24.46 -6.57 4.32
CA GLY A 78 -23.96 -6.81 5.69
C GLY A 78 -22.74 -5.97 6.08
N GLU A 79 -22.01 -5.40 5.10
CA GLU A 79 -20.81 -4.59 5.32
C GLU A 79 -21.13 -3.10 5.42
N ARG A 80 -22.25 -2.67 4.84
CA ARG A 80 -22.69 -1.27 4.87
C ARG A 80 -22.82 -0.69 6.28
N PRO A 81 -23.44 -1.36 7.27
CA PRO A 81 -23.47 -0.85 8.63
C PRO A 81 -22.07 -0.69 9.25
N LEU A 82 -21.14 -1.60 8.94
CA LEU A 82 -19.77 -1.53 9.45
C LEU A 82 -19.01 -0.33 8.89
N TYR A 83 -19.19 -0.07 7.58
CA TYR A 83 -18.62 1.10 6.91
C TYR A 83 -19.21 2.41 7.44
N GLU A 84 -20.54 2.48 7.58
CA GLU A 84 -21.25 3.67 8.08
C GLU A 84 -20.91 4.00 9.54
N HIS A 85 -20.54 2.99 10.35
CA HIS A 85 -20.19 3.17 11.76
C HIS A 85 -18.70 3.48 11.98
N GLY A 86 -17.96 3.80 10.92
CA GLY A 86 -16.62 4.38 11.04
C GLY A 86 -15.51 3.37 11.31
N LEU A 87 -15.63 2.13 10.86
CA LEU A 87 -14.48 1.24 10.67
C LEU A 87 -13.64 1.70 9.46
N THR A 88 -13.24 2.97 9.51
CA THR A 88 -12.51 3.68 8.45
C THR A 88 -11.43 4.52 9.09
N VAL A 89 -10.27 4.60 8.47
CA VAL A 89 -9.20 5.50 8.91
C VAL A 89 -9.41 6.92 8.36
N PRO A 90 -8.80 7.97 8.95
CA PRO A 90 -8.89 9.34 8.44
C PRO A 90 -8.31 9.47 7.02
N ASP A 91 -8.78 10.45 6.26
CA ASP A 91 -8.22 10.73 4.94
C ASP A 91 -6.82 11.39 5.06
N PRO A 92 -5.79 10.83 4.42
CA PRO A 92 -4.47 11.45 4.35
C PRO A 92 -4.48 12.63 3.36
N PRO A 93 -3.52 13.58 3.51
CA PRO A 93 -3.33 14.61 2.50
C PRO A 93 -2.92 14.01 1.14
N PRO A 94 -3.10 14.77 0.05
CA PRO A 94 -2.53 14.42 -1.25
C PRO A 94 -1.08 13.97 -1.14
N THR A 95 -0.80 12.77 -1.63
CA THR A 95 0.50 12.10 -1.53
C THR A 95 1.13 12.03 -2.91
N ARG A 96 2.40 12.42 -3.03
CA ARG A 96 3.09 12.32 -4.32
C ARG A 96 3.28 10.86 -4.72
N VAL A 97 3.30 10.61 -6.04
CA VAL A 97 3.77 9.35 -6.62
C VAL A 97 4.91 9.70 -7.56
N ASP A 98 6.14 9.46 -7.10
CA ASP A 98 7.38 9.82 -7.78
C ASP A 98 7.62 8.96 -9.01
N ARG A 99 7.16 7.70 -8.98
CA ARG A 99 7.35 6.76 -10.08
C ARG A 99 6.17 5.79 -10.19
N GLU A 100 5.61 5.71 -11.39
CA GLU A 100 4.59 4.73 -11.72
C GLU A 100 5.23 3.39 -12.08
N VAL A 101 4.60 2.28 -11.67
CA VAL A 101 5.03 0.91 -11.96
C VAL A 101 3.95 0.13 -12.70
N ALA A 102 4.37 -0.80 -13.57
CA ALA A 102 3.46 -1.58 -14.42
C ALA A 102 3.62 -3.10 -14.21
N ASP A 103 2.64 -3.86 -14.69
CA ASP A 103 2.67 -5.32 -14.64
C ASP A 103 3.96 -5.91 -15.24
N GLY A 104 4.48 -6.93 -14.57
CA GLY A 104 5.66 -7.68 -15.01
C GLY A 104 6.99 -6.95 -14.80
N GLU A 105 6.98 -5.68 -14.40
CA GLU A 105 8.19 -4.91 -14.13
C GLU A 105 9.02 -5.54 -12.99
N VAL A 106 10.35 -5.51 -13.13
CA VAL A 106 11.29 -6.01 -12.13
C VAL A 106 12.00 -4.84 -11.46
N LEU A 107 11.74 -4.66 -10.17
CA LEU A 107 12.28 -3.59 -9.36
C LEU A 107 13.66 -3.99 -8.79
N PRO A 108 14.62 -3.04 -8.67
CA PRO A 108 15.98 -3.32 -8.23
C PRO A 108 16.08 -3.40 -6.69
N PHE A 109 15.27 -4.27 -6.08
CA PHE A 109 15.31 -4.65 -4.67
C PHE A 109 14.73 -6.06 -4.48
N GLY A 110 14.85 -6.64 -3.28
CA GLY A 110 14.25 -7.95 -2.96
C GLY A 110 14.75 -9.11 -3.83
N GLY A 111 15.92 -8.94 -4.47
CA GLY A 111 16.47 -9.91 -5.40
C GLY A 111 15.78 -9.96 -6.77
N GLY A 112 15.12 -8.87 -7.17
CA GLY A 112 14.32 -8.81 -8.40
C GLY A 112 12.84 -8.93 -8.10
N ALA A 113 12.33 -8.05 -7.21
CA ALA A 113 10.92 -7.98 -6.88
C ALA A 113 10.11 -7.68 -8.16
N ARG A 114 9.12 -8.52 -8.45
CA ARG A 114 8.29 -8.42 -9.66
C ARG A 114 6.93 -7.83 -9.29
N VAL A 115 6.55 -6.79 -10.01
CA VAL A 115 5.20 -6.22 -9.95
C VAL A 115 4.24 -7.16 -10.67
N VAL A 116 3.12 -7.47 -10.02
CA VAL A 116 2.02 -8.24 -10.58
C VAL A 116 0.78 -7.37 -10.50
N HIS A 117 0.24 -6.94 -11.64
CA HIS A 117 -1.03 -6.20 -11.64
C HIS A 117 -2.15 -7.15 -11.24
N ALA A 118 -2.87 -6.76 -10.19
CA ALA A 118 -3.87 -7.56 -9.51
C ALA A 118 -5.16 -6.73 -9.37
N SER A 119 -5.62 -6.15 -10.48
CA SER A 119 -6.84 -5.34 -10.51
C SER A 119 -8.04 -6.09 -9.93
N GLY A 120 -8.90 -5.36 -9.22
CA GLY A 120 -10.12 -5.91 -8.64
C GLY A 120 -10.54 -5.04 -7.47
N HIS A 121 -9.85 -5.19 -6.34
CA HIS A 121 -10.07 -4.39 -5.14
C HIS A 121 -9.95 -2.89 -5.40
N THR A 122 -8.93 -2.48 -6.16
CA THR A 122 -8.88 -1.19 -6.87
C THR A 122 -8.48 -1.44 -8.33
N PRO A 123 -8.69 -0.47 -9.25
CA PRO A 123 -8.23 -0.58 -10.63
C PRO A 123 -6.71 -0.76 -10.74
N GLY A 124 -5.94 -0.10 -9.88
CA GLY A 124 -4.48 -0.12 -9.87
C GLY A 124 -3.84 -1.05 -8.85
N ALA A 125 -4.60 -1.91 -8.16
CA ALA A 125 -4.02 -2.81 -7.16
C ALA A 125 -2.89 -3.67 -7.76
N ILE A 126 -1.76 -3.75 -7.04
CA ILE A 126 -0.63 -4.59 -7.38
C ILE A 126 -0.27 -5.51 -6.21
N ALA A 127 0.26 -6.68 -6.58
CA ALA A 127 1.02 -7.54 -5.69
C ALA A 127 2.52 -7.44 -6.01
N LEU A 128 3.37 -7.73 -5.02
CA LEU A 128 4.82 -7.78 -5.19
C LEU A 128 5.34 -9.18 -4.91
N HIS A 129 5.80 -9.85 -5.97
CA HIS A 129 6.38 -11.18 -5.89
C HIS A 129 7.89 -11.10 -5.72
N LEU A 130 8.41 -11.69 -4.64
CA LEU A 130 9.84 -11.82 -4.37
C LEU A 130 10.25 -13.29 -4.63
N PRO A 131 10.56 -13.67 -5.88
CA PRO A 131 10.75 -15.07 -6.27
C PRO A 131 11.90 -15.75 -5.53
N ARG A 132 12.97 -15.01 -5.24
CA ARG A 132 14.12 -15.51 -4.46
C ARG A 132 13.76 -15.91 -3.03
N HIS A 133 12.68 -15.36 -2.50
CA HIS A 133 12.23 -15.58 -1.14
C HIS A 133 10.97 -16.45 -1.07
N GLY A 134 10.33 -16.76 -2.21
CA GLY A 134 9.05 -17.46 -2.23
C GLY A 134 7.93 -16.68 -1.55
N VAL A 135 8.00 -15.34 -1.56
CA VAL A 135 7.06 -14.45 -0.87
C VAL A 135 6.26 -13.65 -1.88
N LEU A 136 4.96 -13.49 -1.62
CA LEU A 136 4.06 -12.59 -2.34
C LEU A 136 3.38 -11.65 -1.34
N PHE A 137 3.56 -10.35 -1.51
CA PHE A 137 2.75 -9.34 -0.82
C PHE A 137 1.52 -9.05 -1.68
N THR A 138 0.32 -9.38 -1.22
CA THR A 138 -0.90 -9.33 -2.04
C THR A 138 -1.71 -8.04 -1.91
N GLY A 139 -1.37 -7.16 -0.96
CA GLY A 139 -2.32 -6.16 -0.48
C GLY A 139 -3.65 -6.86 -0.14
N ASP A 140 -4.74 -6.25 -0.59
CA ASP A 140 -6.10 -6.71 -0.32
C ASP A 140 -6.68 -7.61 -1.42
N CYS A 141 -5.84 -8.05 -2.38
CA CYS A 141 -6.27 -8.96 -3.45
C CYS A 141 -6.64 -10.35 -2.94
N VAL A 142 -6.17 -10.73 -1.74
CA VAL A 142 -6.49 -12.00 -1.10
C VAL A 142 -7.01 -11.71 0.30
N ALA A 143 -8.32 -11.68 0.45
CA ALA A 143 -8.97 -11.60 1.75
C ALA A 143 -9.10 -13.01 2.35
N GLY A 144 -8.50 -13.23 3.51
CA GLY A 144 -8.63 -14.48 4.25
C GLY A 144 -9.95 -14.52 5.03
N VAL A 145 -10.87 -15.41 4.66
CA VAL A 145 -12.12 -15.67 5.43
C VAL A 145 -11.92 -16.72 6.54
N GLY A 146 -10.84 -16.62 7.31
CA GLY A 146 -10.53 -17.58 8.38
C GLY A 146 -10.26 -19.01 7.88
N GLU A 147 -10.82 -20.03 8.54
CA GLU A 147 -10.62 -21.43 8.14
C GLU A 147 -11.26 -21.70 6.77
N VAL A 148 -10.42 -22.08 5.80
CA VAL A 148 -10.88 -22.72 4.57
C VAL A 148 -11.52 -24.05 4.97
N MET A 149 -12.80 -24.24 4.65
CA MET A 149 -13.54 -25.47 4.95
C MET A 149 -12.69 -26.70 4.60
N ARG A 150 -12.43 -27.54 5.59
CA ARG A 150 -11.82 -28.87 5.41
C ARG A 150 -12.81 -29.85 4.80
#